data_AF-A0A1G8FEX1-F1
#
_entry.id   AF-A0A1G8FEX1-F1
#
_cell.length_a   1.000
_cell.length_b   1.000
_cell.length_c   1.000
_cell.angle_alpha   90.00
_cell.angle_beta   90.00
_cell.angle_gamma   90.00
#
_symmetry.space_group_name_H-M   'P 1'
#
loop_
_entity.id
_entity.type
_entity.pdbx_description
1 polymer ?
#
loop_
_entity_poly.entity_id
_entity_poly.type
_entity_poly.pdbx_seq_one_letter_code
_entity_poly.pdbx_strand_id
1 'polypeptide(L)'
;MSIRNIRVSTRISLGFAGLVLLLMVVGGGSLLQMQRMNASSAEVQDNWLPSILALDELNGASMRVRISTLRAAVRLEADTLSRIERERAGLAEAQERYRKLISSPEEQQIYERFAANQQTYIEIQNQLLELLKNAKSEEADSLIGQMNSRGTSIASDLEALTKMNSNGATNAAMTSKTAYENARLMVWLILAGAVALAIGLAVVLSRSIVRPLAQAVQVARTVASGDLSEHIQVEGRDEASQLLEALRNMQQGLRKTIGTIADSSAQLASASEELHAVTDDSNRGLLQQNQEIEQAATACNEMSVAVDGVAHNAATTLEASRHADRTAQNGREQVQQTVQSINALAGDVTGSAERVERLARQMLDVGKVLDVIRAIAEQTNLLALNAAIEAARAGEQGRGFAVVADEVRLLAQRTQQSTQEIEQMVGALQQEAASTVQTMQGSTTLAQSTVQLAEAASACLVDITDTIAAINEQNVLIASAAEEQAAVAHEVERNLTNIRDLSAQTAAGASQTSASSQDLSRLAVDLHAVVASFRL
;
A
#
# COMPACT_ATOMS: atom_id res chain seq x y z
N MET A 1 32.76 -6.84 42.60
CA MET A 1 31.48 -7.31 42.00
C MET A 1 30.46 -6.20 42.13
N SER A 2 29.89 -5.72 41.02
CA SER A 2 28.84 -4.69 41.08
C SER A 2 27.61 -5.29 41.78
N ILE A 3 27.13 -4.64 42.84
CA ILE A 3 25.92 -5.02 43.59
C ILE A 3 24.68 -5.12 42.66
N ARG A 4 24.73 -4.51 41.47
CA ARG A 4 23.70 -4.54 40.43
C ARG A 4 23.56 -5.87 39.68
N ASN A 5 24.39 -6.87 39.99
CA ASN A 5 24.19 -8.23 39.48
C ASN A 5 23.16 -9.04 40.27
N ILE A 6 22.63 -8.48 41.35
CA ILE A 6 21.62 -9.08 42.23
C ILE A 6 20.31 -8.33 42.03
N ARG A 7 19.18 -9.05 41.98
CA ARG A 7 17.84 -8.47 41.93
C ARG A 7 17.63 -7.44 43.04
N VAL A 8 16.88 -6.39 42.75
CA VAL A 8 16.56 -5.32 43.70
C VAL A 8 15.87 -5.92 44.94
N SER A 9 14.94 -6.85 44.74
CA SER A 9 14.23 -7.55 45.81
C SER A 9 15.19 -8.28 46.77
N THR A 10 16.13 -9.06 46.23
CA THR A 10 17.11 -9.80 47.05
C THR A 10 18.03 -8.87 47.84
N ARG A 11 18.44 -7.72 47.26
CA ARG A 11 19.25 -6.71 47.97
C ARG A 11 18.51 -6.07 49.14
N ILE A 12 17.25 -5.69 48.92
CA ILE A 12 16.40 -5.10 49.95
C ILE A 12 16.17 -6.14 51.06
N SER A 13 15.83 -7.38 50.72
CA SER A 13 15.63 -8.45 51.70
C SER A 13 16.88 -8.74 52.54
N LEU A 14 18.07 -8.76 51.93
CA LEU A 14 19.33 -8.94 52.66
C LEU A 14 19.62 -7.77 53.62
N GLY A 15 19.35 -6.53 53.19
CA GLY A 15 19.49 -5.35 54.04
C GLY A 15 18.56 -5.36 55.25
N PHE A 16 17.28 -5.68 55.03
CA PHE A 16 16.31 -5.83 56.13
C PHE A 16 16.63 -7.01 57.04
N ALA A 17 17.05 -8.15 56.50
CA ALA A 17 17.46 -9.31 57.30
C ALA A 17 18.64 -8.96 58.23
N GLY A 18 19.60 -8.19 57.76
CA GLY A 18 20.72 -7.70 58.59
C GLY A 18 20.27 -6.79 59.74
N LEU A 19 19.33 -5.88 59.50
CA LEU A 19 18.76 -5.01 60.54
C LEU A 19 17.96 -5.80 61.59
N VAL A 20 17.14 -6.76 61.14
CA VAL A 20 16.36 -7.62 62.03
C VAL A 20 17.28 -8.49 62.89
N LEU A 21 18.36 -9.03 62.32
CA LEU A 21 19.35 -9.80 63.07
C LEU A 21 20.04 -8.95 64.14
N LEU A 22 20.42 -7.69 63.82
CA LEU A 22 20.95 -6.75 64.80
C LEU A 22 19.97 -6.49 65.94
N LEU A 23 18.68 -6.28 65.65
CA LEU A 23 17.64 -6.09 66.67
C LEU A 23 17.50 -7.32 67.58
N MET A 24 17.54 -8.52 67.02
CA MET A 24 17.51 -9.76 67.82
C MET A 24 18.74 -9.87 68.74
N VAL A 25 19.92 -9.50 68.27
CA VAL A 25 21.16 -9.49 69.08
C VAL A 25 21.06 -8.46 70.21
N VAL A 26 20.55 -7.25 69.95
CA VAL A 26 20.34 -6.22 71.00
C VAL A 26 19.33 -6.71 72.04
N GLY A 27 18.17 -7.20 71.59
CA GLY A 27 17.11 -7.67 72.46
C GLY A 27 17.57 -8.82 73.34
N GLY A 28 18.18 -9.85 72.75
CA GLY A 28 18.71 -11.00 73.47
C GLY A 28 19.81 -10.65 74.45
N GLY A 29 20.79 -9.83 74.04
CA GLY A 29 21.87 -9.40 74.92
C GLY A 29 21.39 -8.55 76.11
N SER A 30 20.41 -7.67 75.88
CA SER A 30 19.83 -6.82 76.93
C SER A 30 19.07 -7.65 77.97
N LEU A 31 18.30 -8.65 77.53
CA LEU A 31 17.58 -9.56 78.42
C LEU A 31 18.51 -10.38 79.33
N LEU A 32 19.59 -10.93 78.76
CA LEU A 32 20.59 -11.68 79.53
C LEU A 32 21.27 -10.81 80.62
N GLN A 33 21.57 -9.55 80.28
CA GLN A 33 22.24 -8.65 81.22
C GLN A 33 21.29 -8.13 82.31
N MET A 34 20.02 -7.90 81.97
CA MET A 34 18.97 -7.62 82.96
C MET A 34 18.80 -8.79 83.95
N GLN A 35 18.85 -10.03 83.48
CA GLN A 35 18.74 -11.21 84.35
C GLN A 35 19.88 -11.27 85.38
N ARG A 36 21.13 -10.96 84.98
CA ARG A 36 22.29 -10.89 85.89
C ARG A 36 22.15 -9.78 86.94
N MET A 37 21.71 -8.60 86.51
CA MET A 37 21.47 -7.47 87.39
C MET A 37 20.37 -7.80 88.42
N ASN A 38 19.30 -8.46 88.00
CA ASN A 38 18.21 -8.90 88.87
C ASN A 38 18.67 -9.94 89.89
N ALA A 39 19.46 -10.94 89.48
CA ALA A 39 19.99 -11.96 90.39
C ALA A 39 20.88 -11.37 91.50
N SER A 40 21.77 -10.45 91.14
CA SER A 40 22.65 -9.79 92.10
C SER A 40 21.90 -8.82 93.03
N SER A 41 20.85 -8.16 92.53
CA SER A 41 19.96 -7.34 93.36
C SER A 41 19.14 -8.18 94.36
N ALA A 42 18.66 -9.35 93.93
CA ALA A 42 17.95 -10.29 94.79
C ALA A 42 18.85 -10.79 95.94
N GLU A 43 20.14 -11.06 95.67
CA GLU A 43 21.10 -11.45 96.70
C GLU A 43 21.28 -10.39 97.80
N VAL A 44 21.28 -9.10 97.43
CA VAL A 44 21.33 -7.98 98.39
C VAL A 44 20.04 -7.89 99.20
N GLN A 45 18.89 -8.02 98.55
CA GLN A 45 17.57 -7.85 99.17
C GLN A 45 17.18 -9.02 100.07
N ASP A 46 17.42 -10.25 99.62
CA ASP A 46 16.89 -11.46 100.25
C ASP A 46 17.86 -12.10 101.24
N ASN A 47 19.15 -11.75 101.18
CA ASN A 47 20.19 -12.33 102.04
C ASN A 47 21.02 -11.25 102.75
N TRP A 48 21.86 -10.49 102.02
CA TRP A 48 22.87 -9.63 102.65
C TRP A 48 22.30 -8.56 103.58
N LEU A 49 21.23 -7.86 103.17
CA LEU A 49 20.59 -6.82 103.99
C LEU A 49 19.91 -7.43 105.25
N PRO A 50 19.07 -8.49 105.13
CA PRO A 50 18.59 -9.22 106.30
C PRO A 50 19.70 -9.71 107.24
N SER A 51 20.81 -10.24 106.73
CA SER A 51 21.93 -10.73 107.55
C SER A 51 22.59 -9.63 108.37
N ILE A 52 22.79 -8.44 107.77
CA ILE A 52 23.34 -7.28 108.48
C ILE A 52 22.38 -6.81 109.59
N LEU A 53 21.08 -6.73 109.30
CA LEU A 53 20.07 -6.35 110.30
C LEU A 53 19.96 -7.37 111.44
N ALA A 54 20.03 -8.66 111.12
CA ALA A 54 20.02 -9.73 112.11
C ALA A 54 21.29 -9.73 112.98
N LEU A 55 22.44 -9.41 112.41
CA LEU A 55 23.70 -9.23 113.16
C LEU A 55 23.67 -8.01 114.08
N ASP A 56 23.07 -6.90 113.64
CA ASP A 56 22.87 -5.72 114.49
C ASP A 56 21.96 -6.05 115.69
N GLU A 57 20.85 -6.76 115.44
CA GLU A 57 19.95 -7.26 116.49
C GLU A 57 20.68 -8.21 117.46
N LEU A 58 21.48 -9.14 116.93
CA LEU A 58 22.27 -10.11 117.68
C LEU A 58 23.35 -9.44 118.55
N ASN A 59 24.07 -8.47 117.99
CA ASN A 59 25.06 -7.68 118.71
C ASN A 59 24.41 -6.86 119.83
N GLY A 60 23.27 -6.21 119.53
CA GLY A 60 22.48 -5.49 120.54
C GLY A 60 22.00 -6.41 121.67
N ALA A 61 21.53 -7.62 121.35
CA ALA A 61 21.10 -8.60 122.34
C ALA A 61 22.27 -9.10 123.21
N SER A 62 23.43 -9.39 122.60
CA SER A 62 24.63 -9.83 123.33
C SER A 62 25.13 -8.74 124.29
N MET A 63 25.13 -7.48 123.84
CA MET A 63 25.50 -6.33 124.68
C MET A 63 24.53 -6.10 125.83
N ARG A 64 23.21 -6.26 125.64
CA ARG A 64 22.23 -6.15 126.74
C ARG A 64 22.50 -7.19 127.82
N VAL A 65 22.66 -8.47 127.44
CA VAL A 65 23.01 -9.55 128.38
C VAL A 65 24.30 -9.24 129.12
N ARG A 66 25.33 -8.75 128.42
CA ARG A 66 26.62 -8.37 129.02
C ARG A 66 26.50 -7.22 130.02
N ILE A 67 25.78 -6.15 129.66
CA ILE A 67 25.57 -4.98 130.53
C ILE A 67 24.76 -5.38 131.78
N SER A 68 23.68 -6.12 131.62
CA SER A 68 22.87 -6.60 132.74
C SER A 68 23.68 -7.49 133.68
N THR A 69 24.59 -8.31 133.15
CA THR A 69 25.49 -9.15 133.95
C THR A 69 26.50 -8.34 134.74
N LEU A 70 27.21 -7.42 134.09
CA LEU A 70 28.21 -6.59 134.77
C LEU A 70 27.55 -5.68 135.80
N ARG A 71 26.32 -5.20 135.53
CA ARG A 71 25.53 -4.46 136.52
C ARG A 71 25.17 -5.34 137.73
N ALA A 72 24.79 -6.60 137.49
CA ALA A 72 24.52 -7.57 138.56
C ALA A 72 25.73 -7.79 139.47
N ALA A 73 26.93 -7.81 138.89
CA ALA A 73 28.18 -7.97 139.61
C ALA A 73 28.51 -6.78 140.54
N VAL A 74 28.12 -5.57 140.17
CA VAL A 74 28.29 -4.37 141.02
C VAL A 74 27.23 -4.31 142.12
N ARG A 75 25.96 -4.61 141.79
CA ARG A 75 24.86 -4.65 142.74
C ARG A 75 23.76 -5.60 142.27
N LEU A 76 23.45 -6.59 143.09
CA LEU A 76 22.35 -7.53 142.82
C LEU A 76 21.00 -6.93 143.28
N GLU A 77 20.10 -6.68 142.34
CA GLU A 77 18.71 -6.24 142.57
C GLU A 77 17.74 -7.43 142.44
N ALA A 78 16.55 -7.32 143.02
CA ALA A 78 15.58 -8.41 143.06
C ALA A 78 15.11 -8.89 141.67
N ASP A 79 15.04 -8.00 140.67
CA ASP A 79 14.57 -8.33 139.30
C ASP A 79 15.70 -8.72 138.33
N THR A 80 16.96 -8.64 138.75
CA THR A 80 18.12 -8.81 137.85
C THR A 80 18.15 -10.17 137.16
N LEU A 81 17.77 -11.25 137.86
CA LEU A 81 17.78 -12.60 137.30
C LEU A 81 16.72 -12.78 136.22
N SER A 82 15.49 -12.29 136.46
CA SER A 82 14.38 -12.34 135.50
C SER A 82 14.69 -11.53 134.23
N ARG A 83 15.38 -10.39 134.38
CA ARG A 83 15.82 -9.56 133.25
C ARG A 83 16.86 -10.27 132.41
N ILE A 84 17.88 -10.87 133.03
CA ILE A 84 18.91 -11.63 132.32
C ILE A 84 18.30 -12.82 131.58
N GLU A 85 17.35 -13.54 132.17
CA GLU A 85 16.66 -14.66 131.51
C GLU A 85 15.87 -14.21 130.26
N ARG A 86 15.14 -13.09 130.35
CA ARG A 86 14.44 -12.51 129.18
C ARG A 86 15.41 -12.04 128.09
N GLU A 87 16.50 -11.39 128.47
CA GLU A 87 17.54 -10.94 127.52
C GLU A 87 18.26 -12.13 126.87
N ARG A 88 18.47 -13.24 127.59
CA ARG A 88 18.98 -14.50 127.03
C ARG A 88 18.02 -15.13 126.04
N ALA A 89 16.70 -15.13 126.32
CA ALA A 89 15.71 -15.62 125.38
C ALA A 89 15.72 -14.78 124.07
N GLY A 90 15.76 -13.45 124.19
CA GLY A 90 15.89 -12.57 123.03
C GLY A 90 17.21 -12.74 122.26
N LEU A 91 18.30 -13.03 122.97
CA LEU A 91 19.59 -13.38 122.35
C LEU A 91 19.51 -14.69 121.56
N ALA A 92 18.87 -15.72 122.10
CA ALA A 92 18.66 -17.00 121.42
C ALA A 92 17.79 -16.85 120.16
N GLU A 93 16.74 -16.02 120.22
CA GLU A 93 15.92 -15.70 119.04
C GLU A 93 16.71 -14.96 117.97
N ALA A 94 17.48 -13.93 118.34
CA ALA A 94 18.34 -13.19 117.40
C ALA A 94 19.40 -14.12 116.77
N GLN A 95 19.94 -15.04 117.56
CA GLN A 95 20.91 -16.02 117.10
C GLN A 95 20.31 -16.98 116.07
N GLU A 96 19.09 -17.47 116.29
CA GLU A 96 18.40 -18.36 115.34
C GLU A 96 17.95 -17.63 114.06
N ARG A 97 17.58 -16.34 114.16
CA ARG A 97 17.29 -15.51 112.98
C ARG A 97 18.53 -15.37 112.09
N TYR A 98 19.67 -15.01 112.68
CA TYR A 98 20.90 -14.86 111.93
C TYR A 98 21.38 -16.21 111.35
N ARG A 99 21.26 -17.30 112.11
CA ARG A 99 21.67 -18.64 111.66
C ARG A 99 21.02 -19.07 110.33
N LYS A 100 19.76 -18.68 110.08
CA LYS A 100 19.04 -19.00 108.83
C LYS A 100 19.52 -18.22 107.62
N LEU A 101 20.28 -17.15 107.83
CA LEU A 101 20.78 -16.23 106.82
C LEU A 101 22.26 -16.47 106.51
N ILE A 102 22.87 -17.49 107.13
CA ILE A 102 24.24 -17.87 106.82
C ILE A 102 24.28 -18.43 105.41
N SER A 103 25.14 -17.83 104.59
CA SER A 103 25.16 -18.04 103.14
C SER A 103 26.47 -18.59 102.60
N SER A 104 27.52 -18.67 103.43
CA SER A 104 28.81 -19.22 103.03
C SER A 104 29.44 -20.14 104.10
N PRO A 105 30.33 -21.07 103.69
CA PRO A 105 31.08 -21.91 104.62
C PRO A 105 31.97 -21.13 105.58
N GLU A 106 32.57 -20.03 105.13
CA GLU A 106 33.43 -19.19 105.97
C GLU A 106 32.62 -18.40 107.00
N GLU A 107 31.43 -17.92 106.63
CA GLU A 107 30.48 -17.27 107.55
C GLU A 107 30.03 -18.25 108.64
N GLN A 108 29.71 -19.50 108.25
CA GLN A 108 29.34 -20.58 109.17
C GLN A 108 30.44 -20.85 110.21
N GLN A 109 31.72 -20.88 109.81
CA GLN A 109 32.84 -21.11 110.74
C GLN A 109 32.97 -20.01 111.78
N ILE A 110 32.80 -18.74 111.38
CA ILE A 110 32.87 -17.60 112.31
C ILE A 110 31.67 -17.65 113.26
N TYR A 111 30.48 -17.98 112.75
CA TYR A 111 29.27 -18.14 113.57
C TYR A 111 29.41 -19.26 114.60
N GLU A 112 29.99 -20.41 114.23
CA GLU A 112 30.23 -21.50 115.17
C GLU A 112 31.20 -21.10 116.29
N ARG A 113 32.24 -20.33 115.97
CA ARG A 113 33.17 -19.76 116.96
C ARG A 113 32.46 -18.77 117.90
N PHE A 114 31.64 -17.88 117.35
CA PHE A 114 30.76 -16.99 118.12
C PHE A 114 29.85 -17.79 119.06
N ALA A 115 29.14 -18.79 118.54
CA ALA A 115 28.18 -19.60 119.29
C ALA A 115 28.86 -20.36 120.44
N ALA A 116 30.05 -20.91 120.20
CA ALA A 116 30.86 -21.55 121.24
C ALA A 116 31.28 -20.54 122.33
N ASN A 117 31.79 -19.37 121.95
CA ASN A 117 32.16 -18.32 122.89
C ASN A 117 30.95 -17.81 123.70
N GLN A 118 29.79 -17.68 123.05
CA GLN A 118 28.52 -17.25 123.66
C GLN A 118 27.99 -18.29 124.65
N GLN A 119 28.10 -19.57 124.32
CA GLN A 119 27.73 -20.68 125.21
C GLN A 119 28.62 -20.69 126.45
N THR A 120 29.95 -20.62 126.29
CA THR A 120 30.88 -20.52 127.43
C THR A 120 30.62 -19.26 128.26
N TYR A 121 30.28 -18.13 127.62
CA TYR A 121 29.91 -16.90 128.34
C TYR A 121 28.68 -17.11 129.23
N ILE A 122 27.65 -17.81 128.75
CA ILE A 122 26.44 -18.13 129.51
C ILE A 122 26.74 -19.09 130.68
N GLU A 123 27.63 -20.07 130.48
CA GLU A 123 28.07 -20.99 131.53
C GLU A 123 28.80 -20.26 132.66
N ILE A 124 29.75 -19.38 132.32
CA ILE A 124 30.45 -18.54 133.31
C ILE A 124 29.47 -17.56 133.98
N GLN A 125 28.52 -17.00 133.22
CA GLN A 125 27.47 -16.13 133.77
C GLN A 125 26.60 -16.86 134.80
N ASN A 126 26.27 -18.13 134.59
CA ASN A 126 25.51 -18.92 135.57
C ASN A 126 26.30 -19.09 136.88
N GLN A 127 27.59 -19.44 136.78
CA GLN A 127 28.48 -19.57 137.94
C GLN A 127 28.61 -18.23 138.69
N LEU A 128 28.75 -17.12 137.97
CA LEU A 128 28.83 -15.77 138.54
C LEU A 128 27.53 -15.42 139.30
N LEU A 129 26.36 -15.65 138.69
CA LEU A 129 25.08 -15.36 139.33
C LEU A 129 24.83 -16.20 140.57
N GLU A 130 25.33 -17.44 140.62
CA GLU A 130 25.27 -18.31 141.80
C GLU A 130 26.19 -17.83 142.93
N LEU A 131 27.42 -17.39 142.61
CA LEU A 131 28.34 -16.81 143.59
C LEU A 131 27.82 -15.48 144.17
N LEU A 132 27.23 -14.63 143.32
CA LEU A 132 26.63 -13.36 143.74
C LEU A 132 25.43 -13.56 144.68
N LYS A 133 24.62 -14.63 144.49
CA LYS A 133 23.54 -15.00 145.43
C LYS A 133 24.09 -15.41 146.80
N ASN A 134 25.27 -16.02 146.84
CA ASN A 134 25.89 -16.55 148.05
C ASN A 134 26.86 -15.55 148.73
N ALA A 135 26.86 -14.27 148.32
CA ALA A 135 27.70 -13.19 148.86
C ALA A 135 29.23 -13.44 148.85
N LYS A 136 29.72 -14.28 147.93
CA LYS A 136 31.16 -14.59 147.77
C LYS A 136 31.84 -13.65 146.79
N SER A 137 32.18 -12.44 147.25
CA SER A 137 32.64 -11.35 146.37
C SER A 137 34.04 -11.56 145.77
N GLU A 138 34.98 -12.24 146.44
CA GLU A 138 36.35 -12.43 145.93
C GLU A 138 36.45 -13.46 144.79
N GLU A 139 35.63 -14.52 144.82
CA GLU A 139 35.61 -15.55 143.75
C GLU A 139 34.93 -15.01 142.46
N ALA A 140 34.11 -13.96 142.58
CA ALA A 140 33.38 -13.36 141.46
C ALA A 140 34.28 -12.57 140.50
N ASP A 141 35.35 -11.92 140.98
CA ASP A 141 36.23 -11.07 140.15
C ASP A 141 36.99 -11.87 139.08
N SER A 142 37.44 -13.09 139.40
CA SER A 142 38.08 -13.99 138.44
C SER A 142 37.12 -14.38 137.30
N LEU A 143 35.85 -14.67 137.62
CA LEU A 143 34.83 -14.98 136.62
C LEU A 143 34.51 -13.74 135.77
N ILE A 144 34.42 -12.55 136.37
CA ILE A 144 34.22 -11.30 135.62
C ILE A 144 35.35 -11.06 134.62
N GLY A 145 36.61 -11.33 134.99
CA GLY A 145 37.76 -11.28 134.08
C GLY A 145 37.63 -12.23 132.89
N GLN A 146 37.23 -13.49 133.14
CA GLN A 146 36.98 -14.48 132.10
C GLN A 146 35.80 -14.11 131.20
N MET A 147 34.71 -13.59 131.78
CA MET A 147 33.55 -13.08 131.04
C MET A 147 33.94 -11.88 130.16
N ASN A 148 34.77 -10.97 130.65
CA ASN A 148 35.25 -9.85 129.86
C ASN A 148 36.06 -10.32 128.65
N SER A 149 36.97 -11.30 128.84
CA SER A 149 37.72 -11.91 127.75
C SER A 149 36.80 -12.56 126.71
N ARG A 150 35.84 -13.39 127.15
CA ARG A 150 34.85 -14.03 126.26
C ARG A 150 33.95 -13.00 125.56
N GLY A 151 33.54 -11.95 126.26
CA GLY A 151 32.77 -10.85 125.69
C GLY A 151 33.54 -10.09 124.61
N THR A 152 34.86 -9.96 124.73
CA THR A 152 35.72 -9.40 123.67
C THR A 152 35.82 -10.34 122.47
N SER A 153 35.95 -11.67 122.67
CA SER A 153 35.91 -12.63 121.57
C SER A 153 34.57 -12.64 120.84
N ILE A 154 33.45 -12.58 121.58
CA ILE A 154 32.10 -12.47 121.02
C ILE A 154 31.95 -11.20 120.17
N ALA A 155 32.39 -10.05 120.70
CA ALA A 155 32.34 -8.79 119.95
C ALA A 155 33.20 -8.86 118.67
N SER A 156 34.39 -9.45 118.75
CA SER A 156 35.27 -9.65 117.59
C SER A 156 34.67 -10.60 116.55
N ASP A 157 33.97 -11.67 116.98
CA ASP A 157 33.33 -12.60 116.06
C ASP A 157 32.11 -11.94 115.38
N LEU A 158 31.29 -11.19 116.12
CA LEU A 158 30.18 -10.42 115.56
C LEU A 158 30.65 -9.31 114.61
N GLU A 159 31.76 -8.64 114.92
CA GLU A 159 32.39 -7.68 114.01
C GLU A 159 32.87 -8.36 112.72
N ALA A 160 33.48 -9.55 112.82
CA ALA A 160 33.91 -10.32 111.66
C ALA A 160 32.73 -10.75 110.78
N LEU A 161 31.63 -11.23 111.38
CA LEU A 161 30.39 -11.59 110.66
C LEU A 161 29.76 -10.36 109.98
N THR A 162 29.71 -9.23 110.68
CA THR A 162 29.15 -7.96 110.17
C THR A 162 29.97 -7.45 109.00
N LYS A 163 31.30 -7.46 109.12
CA LYS A 163 32.22 -7.07 108.05
C LYS A 163 32.09 -7.97 106.82
N MET A 164 31.96 -9.28 107.03
CA MET A 164 31.79 -10.24 105.94
C MET A 164 30.49 -9.99 105.17
N ASN A 165 29.37 -9.85 105.86
CA ASN A 165 28.07 -9.58 105.23
C ASN A 165 28.02 -8.20 104.56
N SER A 166 28.62 -7.18 105.17
CA SER A 166 28.77 -5.86 104.55
C SER A 166 29.61 -5.93 103.28
N ASN A 167 30.71 -6.70 103.28
CA ASN A 167 31.55 -6.89 102.09
C ASN A 167 30.78 -7.64 101.00
N GLY A 168 30.04 -8.70 101.35
CA GLY A 168 29.15 -9.43 100.43
C GLY A 168 28.13 -8.51 99.76
N ALA A 169 27.41 -7.70 100.56
CA ALA A 169 26.47 -6.69 100.08
C ALA A 169 27.12 -5.71 99.09
N THR A 170 28.30 -5.18 99.42
CA THR A 170 29.01 -4.24 98.55
C THR A 170 29.50 -4.89 97.26
N ASN A 171 29.95 -6.14 97.30
CA ASN A 171 30.41 -6.89 96.12
C ASN A 171 29.24 -7.22 95.18
N ALA A 172 28.09 -7.63 95.72
CA ALA A 172 26.87 -7.81 94.94
C ALA A 172 26.41 -6.48 94.32
N ALA A 173 26.38 -5.38 95.09
CA ALA A 173 26.05 -4.05 94.56
C ALA A 173 27.03 -3.61 93.43
N MET A 174 28.34 -3.85 93.58
CA MET A 174 29.32 -3.58 92.53
C MET A 174 29.15 -4.47 91.30
N THR A 175 28.79 -5.74 91.49
CA THR A 175 28.50 -6.67 90.38
C THR A 175 27.27 -6.22 89.59
N SER A 176 26.22 -5.78 90.29
CA SER A 176 25.03 -5.20 89.66
C SER A 176 25.34 -3.90 88.90
N LYS A 177 26.16 -3.00 89.49
CA LYS A 177 26.58 -1.75 88.84
C LYS A 177 27.44 -1.98 87.60
N THR A 178 28.44 -2.86 87.68
CA THR A 178 29.28 -3.21 86.51
C THR A 178 28.45 -3.91 85.44
N ALA A 179 27.48 -4.75 85.83
CA ALA A 179 26.55 -5.35 84.89
C ALA A 179 25.73 -4.28 84.14
N TYR A 180 25.23 -3.26 84.84
CA TYR A 180 24.51 -2.13 84.23
C TYR A 180 25.39 -1.30 83.29
N GLU A 181 26.62 -0.96 83.71
CA GLU A 181 27.54 -0.17 82.87
C GLU A 181 27.92 -0.92 81.59
N ASN A 182 28.18 -2.22 81.68
CA ASN A 182 28.44 -3.08 80.52
C ASN A 182 27.21 -3.21 79.61
N ALA A 183 26.00 -3.35 80.18
CA ALA A 183 24.75 -3.36 79.41
C ALA A 183 24.61 -2.07 78.60
N ARG A 184 24.81 -0.93 79.26
CA ARG A 184 24.68 0.40 78.67
C ARG A 184 25.68 0.61 77.54
N LEU A 185 26.96 0.24 77.74
CA LEU A 185 27.98 0.35 76.69
C LEU A 185 27.66 -0.53 75.49
N MET A 186 27.25 -1.79 75.73
CA MET A 186 26.87 -2.71 74.66
C MET A 186 25.69 -2.17 73.84
N VAL A 187 24.66 -1.63 74.49
CA VAL A 187 23.52 -1.00 73.80
C VAL A 187 23.96 0.18 72.93
N TRP A 188 24.83 1.05 73.43
CA TRP A 188 25.35 2.18 72.64
C TRP A 188 26.19 1.74 71.44
N LEU A 189 27.05 0.74 71.59
CA LEU A 189 27.87 0.22 70.49
C LEU A 189 27.00 -0.41 69.39
N ILE A 190 26.00 -1.21 69.76
CA ILE A 190 25.12 -1.82 68.78
C ILE A 190 24.22 -0.78 68.12
N LEU A 191 23.73 0.22 68.87
CA LEU A 191 22.95 1.33 68.30
C LEU A 191 23.77 2.11 67.27
N ALA A 192 25.02 2.45 67.60
CA ALA A 192 25.94 3.11 66.67
C ALA A 192 26.20 2.25 65.43
N GLY A 193 26.41 0.94 65.61
CA GLY A 193 26.56 -0.01 64.50
C GLY A 193 25.33 -0.13 63.61
N ALA A 194 24.13 -0.16 64.20
CA ALA A 194 22.86 -0.19 63.47
C ALA A 194 22.63 1.08 62.65
N VAL A 195 22.93 2.26 63.20
CA VAL A 195 22.86 3.53 62.46
C VAL A 195 23.87 3.56 61.31
N ALA A 196 25.12 3.15 61.55
CA ALA A 196 26.15 3.10 60.52
C ALA A 196 25.75 2.13 59.38
N LEU A 197 25.22 0.96 59.71
CA LEU A 197 24.73 -0.01 58.73
C LEU A 197 23.53 0.53 57.94
N ALA A 198 22.58 1.20 58.60
CA ALA A 198 21.43 1.81 57.95
C ALA A 198 21.84 2.90 56.94
N ILE A 199 22.79 3.77 57.32
CA ILE A 199 23.35 4.79 56.42
C ILE A 199 24.08 4.13 55.24
N GLY A 200 24.90 3.11 55.50
CA GLY A 200 25.59 2.36 54.45
C GLY A 200 24.64 1.71 53.44
N LEU A 201 23.61 1.04 53.93
CA LEU A 201 22.54 0.45 53.11
C LEU A 201 21.79 1.52 52.31
N ALA A 202 21.45 2.66 52.92
CA ALA A 202 20.76 3.76 52.25
C ALA A 202 21.59 4.32 51.08
N VAL A 203 22.89 4.53 51.26
CA VAL A 203 23.80 5.01 50.20
C VAL A 203 23.92 3.98 49.07
N VAL A 204 24.07 2.70 49.40
CA VAL A 204 24.20 1.62 48.41
C VAL A 204 22.91 1.43 47.61
N LEU A 205 21.75 1.38 48.27
CA LEU A 205 20.45 1.25 47.62
C LEU A 205 20.13 2.49 46.77
N SER A 206 20.40 3.69 47.28
CA SER A 206 20.22 4.94 46.52
C SER A 206 21.06 4.94 45.24
N ARG A 207 22.37 4.62 45.32
CA ARG A 207 23.22 4.60 44.13
C ARG A 207 22.90 3.45 43.17
N SER A 208 22.43 2.31 43.67
CA SER A 208 22.21 1.12 42.84
C SER A 208 20.78 0.97 42.31
N ILE A 209 19.82 1.77 42.80
CA ILE A 209 18.42 1.75 42.35
C ILE A 209 18.00 3.13 41.82
N VAL A 210 18.16 4.19 42.61
CA VAL A 210 17.64 5.52 42.27
C VAL A 210 18.36 6.11 41.06
N ARG A 211 19.69 5.99 40.98
CA ARG A 211 20.45 6.50 39.82
C ARG A 211 20.07 5.83 38.49
N PRO A 212 20.06 4.48 38.36
CA PRO A 212 19.60 3.84 37.13
C PRO A 212 18.16 4.14 36.75
N LEU A 213 17.25 4.26 37.73
CA LEU A 213 15.87 4.67 37.45
C LEU A 213 15.78 6.12 36.96
N ALA A 214 16.56 7.04 37.53
CA ALA A 214 16.65 8.41 37.05
C ALA A 214 17.21 8.47 35.61
N GLN A 215 18.19 7.62 35.29
CA GLN A 215 18.70 7.47 33.91
C GLN A 215 17.61 6.97 32.97
N ALA A 216 16.84 5.95 33.36
CA ALA A 216 15.73 5.44 32.55
C ALA A 216 14.66 6.52 32.29
N VAL A 217 14.33 7.34 33.29
CA VAL A 217 13.41 8.49 33.12
C VAL A 217 14.00 9.52 32.16
N GLN A 218 15.29 9.81 32.25
CA GLN A 218 15.94 10.75 31.34
C GLN A 218 15.93 10.23 29.90
N VAL A 219 16.28 8.97 29.69
CA VAL A 219 16.20 8.30 28.37
C VAL A 219 14.79 8.37 27.80
N ALA A 220 13.77 8.07 28.61
CA ALA A 220 12.38 8.15 28.17
C ALA A 220 11.98 9.59 27.77
N ARG A 221 12.47 10.62 28.48
CA ARG A 221 12.25 12.02 28.12
C ARG A 221 12.97 12.40 26.82
N THR A 222 14.21 11.96 26.63
CA THR A 222 14.98 12.20 25.39
C THR A 222 14.25 11.59 24.20
N VAL A 223 13.84 10.32 24.30
CA VAL A 223 13.06 9.63 23.25
C VAL A 223 11.72 10.32 22.99
N ALA A 224 11.00 10.75 24.04
CA ALA A 224 9.73 11.46 23.90
C ALA A 224 9.89 12.85 23.25
N SER A 225 11.05 13.49 23.37
CA SER A 225 11.36 14.74 22.69
C SER A 225 11.73 14.58 21.21
N GLY A 226 11.76 13.34 20.71
CA GLY A 226 12.11 13.03 19.33
C GLY A 226 13.62 12.86 19.09
N ASP A 227 14.45 12.95 20.14
CA ASP A 227 15.88 12.67 20.05
C ASP A 227 16.14 11.18 20.26
N LEU A 228 16.48 10.50 19.17
CA LEU A 228 16.81 9.09 19.12
C LEU A 228 18.31 8.87 18.94
N SER A 229 19.13 9.92 18.89
CA SER A 229 20.57 9.86 18.59
C SER A 229 21.43 9.36 19.76
N GLU A 230 20.96 9.52 21.00
CA GLU A 230 21.71 9.12 22.18
C GLU A 230 21.87 7.61 22.33
N HIS A 231 23.06 7.16 22.71
CA HIS A 231 23.33 5.74 22.97
C HIS A 231 22.95 5.35 24.41
N ILE A 232 21.96 4.48 24.57
CA ILE A 232 21.52 3.99 25.88
C ILE A 232 22.48 2.88 26.38
N GLN A 233 23.32 3.22 27.36
CA GLN A 233 24.20 2.27 28.03
C GLN A 233 23.44 1.49 29.12
N VAL A 234 23.48 0.16 29.02
CA VAL A 234 22.86 -0.75 29.99
C VAL A 234 23.95 -1.41 30.81
N GLU A 235 23.93 -1.20 32.12
CA GLU A 235 24.85 -1.84 33.07
C GLU A 235 24.08 -2.65 34.11
N GLY A 236 24.57 -3.83 34.50
CA GLY A 236 23.97 -4.69 35.51
C GLY A 236 23.02 -5.74 34.95
N ARG A 237 22.36 -6.49 35.85
CA ARG A 237 21.40 -7.57 35.51
C ARG A 237 20.13 -7.50 36.35
N ASP A 238 19.89 -6.36 36.97
CA ASP A 238 18.74 -6.13 37.84
C ASP A 238 17.56 -5.57 37.03
N GLU A 239 16.44 -5.36 37.72
CA GLU A 239 15.19 -4.88 37.15
C GLU A 239 15.34 -3.48 36.51
N ALA A 240 16.24 -2.63 37.02
CA ALA A 240 16.51 -1.33 36.42
C ALA A 240 17.34 -1.46 35.13
N SER A 241 18.28 -2.41 35.06
CA SER A 241 18.98 -2.76 33.83
C SER A 241 18.03 -3.29 32.76
N GLN A 242 17.08 -4.16 33.13
CA GLN A 242 16.05 -4.67 32.21
C GLN A 242 15.17 -3.55 31.64
N LEU A 243 14.81 -2.56 32.47
CA LEU A 243 14.06 -1.39 32.02
C LEU A 243 14.86 -0.56 30.99
N LEU A 244 16.15 -0.30 31.26
CA LEU A 244 17.02 0.42 30.31
C LEU A 244 17.20 -0.37 28.99
N GLU A 245 17.29 -1.70 29.06
CA GLU A 245 17.36 -2.55 27.87
C GLU A 245 16.07 -2.51 27.04
N ALA A 246 14.90 -2.54 27.68
CA ALA A 246 13.63 -2.37 27.00
C ALA A 246 13.52 -0.99 26.31
N LEU A 247 13.95 0.09 26.99
CA LEU A 247 14.01 1.43 26.42
C LEU A 247 14.96 1.51 25.22
N ARG A 248 16.11 0.83 25.29
CA ARG A 248 17.06 0.73 24.16
C ARG A 248 16.44 0.06 22.95
N ASN A 249 15.76 -1.07 23.15
CA ASN A 249 15.11 -1.79 22.07
C ASN A 249 13.96 -0.97 21.47
N MET A 250 13.20 -0.24 22.29
CA MET A 250 12.17 0.70 21.85
C MET A 250 12.76 1.83 20.99
N GLN A 251 13.85 2.46 21.45
CA GLN A 251 14.56 3.50 20.70
C GLN A 251 15.04 2.97 19.34
N GLN A 252 15.65 1.79 19.30
CA GLN A 252 16.09 1.15 18.05
C GLN A 252 14.92 0.84 17.09
N GLY A 253 13.80 0.35 17.64
CA GLY A 253 12.57 0.14 16.88
C GLY A 253 12.05 1.43 16.25
N LEU A 254 11.96 2.50 17.05
CA LEU A 254 11.56 3.83 16.57
C LEU A 254 12.51 4.37 15.50
N ARG A 255 13.83 4.29 15.70
CA ARG A 255 14.83 4.71 14.70
C ARG A 255 14.63 4.00 13.37
N LYS A 256 14.41 2.69 13.40
CA LYS A 256 14.18 1.88 12.19
C LYS A 256 12.89 2.31 11.50
N THR A 257 11.78 2.44 12.24
CA THR A 257 10.49 2.85 11.70
C THR A 257 10.56 4.25 11.07
N ILE A 258 11.14 5.22 11.78
CA ILE A 258 11.31 6.59 11.28
C ILE A 258 12.20 6.60 10.02
N GLY A 259 13.31 5.84 10.01
CA GLY A 259 14.15 5.68 8.81
C GLY A 259 13.38 5.12 7.61
N THR A 260 12.59 4.05 7.81
CA THR A 260 11.75 3.49 6.74
C THR A 260 10.71 4.50 6.23
N ILE A 261 10.10 5.30 7.11
CA ILE A 261 9.14 6.34 6.71
C ILE A 261 9.85 7.44 5.91
N ALA A 262 11.07 7.84 6.29
CA ALA A 262 11.87 8.81 5.53
C ALA A 262 12.14 8.32 4.09
N ASP A 263 12.60 7.08 3.96
CA ASP A 263 12.91 6.45 2.66
C ASP A 263 11.64 6.31 1.81
N SER A 264 10.53 5.86 2.39
CA SER A 264 9.24 5.75 1.69
C SER A 264 8.69 7.11 1.27
N SER A 265 8.90 8.17 2.06
CA SER A 265 8.53 9.54 1.68
C SER A 265 9.32 10.03 0.47
N ALA A 266 10.64 9.79 0.47
CA ALA A 266 11.50 10.16 -0.65
C ALA A 266 11.11 9.41 -1.94
N GLN A 267 10.81 8.11 -1.83
CA GLN A 267 10.29 7.33 -2.96
C GLN A 267 8.93 7.83 -3.45
N LEU A 268 8.01 8.18 -2.54
CA LEU A 268 6.70 8.73 -2.90
C LEU A 268 6.82 10.08 -3.62
N ALA A 269 7.73 10.95 -3.18
CA ALA A 269 8.02 12.22 -3.84
C ALA A 269 8.53 12.00 -5.27
N SER A 270 9.54 11.11 -5.43
CA SER A 270 10.10 10.78 -6.75
C SER A 270 9.06 10.16 -7.69
N ALA A 271 8.24 9.21 -7.20
CA ALA A 271 7.19 8.60 -8.00
C ALA A 271 6.09 9.60 -8.40
N SER A 272 5.81 10.59 -7.53
CA SER A 272 4.86 11.65 -7.83
C SER A 272 5.38 12.60 -8.91
N GLU A 273 6.68 12.94 -8.89
CA GLU A 273 7.33 13.71 -9.96
C GLU A 273 7.33 12.96 -11.30
N GLU A 274 7.62 11.66 -11.29
CA GLU A 274 7.57 10.82 -12.48
C GLU A 274 6.14 10.74 -13.05
N LEU A 275 5.13 10.54 -12.21
CA LEU A 275 3.73 10.58 -12.61
C LEU A 275 3.34 11.94 -13.20
N HIS A 276 3.81 13.04 -12.62
CA HIS A 276 3.56 14.37 -13.16
C HIS A 276 4.17 14.51 -14.56
N ALA A 277 5.41 14.07 -14.77
CA ALA A 277 6.07 14.13 -16.08
C ALA A 277 5.33 13.28 -17.14
N VAL A 278 4.95 12.04 -16.80
CA VAL A 278 4.19 11.16 -17.71
C VAL A 278 2.81 11.74 -18.05
N THR A 279 2.17 12.39 -17.08
CA THR A 279 0.86 13.01 -17.27
C THR A 279 0.95 14.26 -18.14
N ASP A 280 2.00 15.08 -17.98
CA ASP A 280 2.26 16.25 -18.83
C ASP A 280 2.51 15.82 -20.29
N ASP A 281 3.33 14.78 -20.49
CA ASP A 281 3.57 14.21 -21.82
C ASP A 281 2.28 13.64 -22.45
N SER A 282 1.46 12.96 -21.65
CA SER A 282 0.14 12.47 -22.09
C SER A 282 -0.79 13.60 -22.52
N ASN A 283 -0.82 14.72 -21.78
CA ASN A 283 -1.61 15.91 -22.16
C ASN A 283 -1.13 16.50 -23.49
N ARG A 284 0.19 16.58 -23.71
CA ARG A 284 0.75 17.01 -24.99
C ARG A 284 0.38 16.06 -26.13
N GLY A 285 0.44 14.75 -25.90
CA GLY A 285 0.00 13.73 -26.85
C GLY A 285 -1.48 13.88 -27.22
N LEU A 286 -2.35 14.16 -26.25
CA LEU A 286 -3.78 14.38 -26.49
C LEU A 286 -4.09 15.64 -27.29
N LEU A 287 -3.29 16.71 -27.12
CA LEU A 287 -3.41 17.92 -27.94
C LEU A 287 -3.06 17.62 -29.41
N GLN A 288 -1.97 16.88 -29.65
CA GLN A 288 -1.59 16.45 -30.99
C GLN A 288 -2.66 15.51 -31.58
N GLN A 289 -3.15 14.54 -30.80
CA GLN A 289 -4.18 13.61 -31.25
C GLN A 289 -5.48 14.35 -31.64
N ASN A 290 -5.89 15.39 -30.91
CA ASN A 290 -7.05 16.20 -31.32
C ASN A 290 -6.84 16.90 -32.67
N GLN A 291 -5.64 17.42 -32.93
CA GLN A 291 -5.34 18.04 -34.24
C GLN A 291 -5.40 17.03 -35.37
N GLU A 292 -4.86 15.82 -35.18
CA GLU A 292 -4.93 14.73 -36.15
C GLU A 292 -6.38 14.29 -36.41
N ILE A 293 -7.22 14.25 -35.36
CA ILE A 293 -8.65 13.92 -35.49
C ILE A 293 -9.40 15.01 -36.28
N GLU A 294 -9.13 16.30 -36.03
CA GLU A 294 -9.74 17.40 -36.79
C GLU A 294 -9.36 17.34 -38.28
N GLN A 295 -8.09 17.03 -38.58
CA GLN A 295 -7.64 16.82 -39.96
C GLN A 295 -8.31 15.61 -40.61
N ALA A 296 -8.39 14.48 -39.91
CA ALA A 296 -9.06 13.28 -40.39
C ALA A 296 -10.56 13.50 -40.63
N ALA A 297 -11.23 14.27 -39.76
CA ALA A 297 -12.63 14.62 -39.92
C ALA A 297 -12.85 15.49 -41.16
N THR A 298 -11.96 16.47 -41.38
CA THR A 298 -11.98 17.31 -42.59
C THR A 298 -11.80 16.45 -43.85
N ALA A 299 -10.84 15.52 -43.84
CA ALA A 299 -10.60 14.61 -44.96
C ALA A 299 -11.79 13.68 -45.23
N CYS A 300 -12.47 13.17 -44.18
CA CYS A 300 -13.68 12.36 -44.35
C CYS A 300 -14.84 13.18 -44.95
N ASN A 301 -14.99 14.43 -44.54
CA ASN A 301 -15.99 15.34 -45.12
C ASN A 301 -15.68 15.63 -46.60
N GLU A 302 -14.44 15.92 -46.94
CA GLU A 302 -14.02 16.09 -48.35
C GLU A 302 -14.23 14.82 -49.18
N MET A 303 -13.94 13.65 -48.61
CA MET A 303 -14.19 12.35 -49.24
C MET A 303 -15.69 12.12 -49.49
N SER A 304 -16.56 12.43 -48.52
CA SER A 304 -18.01 12.32 -48.67
C SER A 304 -18.52 13.19 -49.82
N VAL A 305 -18.07 14.44 -49.90
CA VAL A 305 -18.41 15.36 -51.01
C VAL A 305 -17.90 14.83 -52.36
N ALA A 306 -16.67 14.31 -52.40
CA ALA A 306 -16.11 13.75 -53.62
C ALA A 306 -16.89 12.51 -54.12
N VAL A 307 -17.29 11.63 -53.19
CA VAL A 307 -18.05 10.42 -53.49
C VAL A 307 -19.46 10.75 -53.98
N ASP A 308 -20.13 11.74 -53.39
CA ASP A 308 -21.42 12.24 -53.88
C ASP A 308 -21.30 12.78 -55.32
N GLY A 309 -20.20 13.49 -55.60
CA GLY A 309 -19.87 13.93 -56.96
C GLY A 309 -19.66 12.77 -57.95
N VAL A 310 -19.05 11.66 -57.53
CA VAL A 310 -18.89 10.45 -58.36
C VAL A 310 -20.24 9.80 -58.63
N ALA A 311 -21.11 9.66 -57.63
CA ALA A 311 -22.46 9.11 -57.80
C ALA A 311 -23.28 9.97 -58.78
N HIS A 312 -23.22 11.30 -58.63
CA HIS A 312 -23.89 12.23 -59.53
C HIS A 312 -23.37 12.15 -60.97
N ASN A 313 -22.05 12.04 -61.16
CA ASN A 313 -21.44 11.87 -62.48
C ASN A 313 -21.83 10.53 -63.12
N ALA A 314 -21.88 9.45 -62.35
CA ALA A 314 -22.35 8.15 -62.83
C ALA A 314 -23.81 8.21 -63.31
N ALA A 315 -24.68 8.86 -62.54
CA ALA A 315 -26.08 9.07 -62.91
C ALA A 315 -26.24 9.91 -64.19
N THR A 316 -25.49 11.00 -64.30
CA THR A 316 -25.50 11.86 -65.50
C THR A 316 -24.96 11.12 -66.73
N THR A 317 -23.91 10.31 -66.56
CA THR A 317 -23.33 9.49 -67.64
C THR A 317 -24.31 8.41 -68.08
N LEU A 318 -25.05 7.78 -67.15
CA LEU A 318 -26.12 6.83 -67.48
C LEU A 318 -27.21 7.46 -68.35
N GLU A 319 -27.61 8.70 -68.06
CA GLU A 319 -28.61 9.43 -68.86
C GLU A 319 -28.08 9.74 -70.27
N ALA A 320 -26.83 10.21 -70.37
CA ALA A 320 -26.17 10.44 -71.66
C ALA A 320 -26.02 9.16 -72.48
N SER A 321 -25.63 8.05 -71.86
CA SER A 321 -25.55 6.73 -72.50
C SER A 321 -26.91 6.25 -72.99
N ARG A 322 -27.98 6.39 -72.19
CA ARG A 322 -29.35 6.08 -72.65
C ARG A 322 -29.80 6.93 -73.83
N HIS A 323 -29.40 8.20 -73.87
CA HIS A 323 -29.68 9.06 -75.01
C HIS A 323 -28.93 8.63 -76.27
N ALA A 324 -27.65 8.27 -76.12
CA ALA A 324 -26.82 7.74 -77.21
C ALA A 324 -27.38 6.41 -77.76
N ASP A 325 -27.82 5.49 -76.89
CA ASP A 325 -28.42 4.21 -77.28
C ASP A 325 -29.67 4.42 -78.15
N ARG A 326 -30.61 5.27 -77.70
CA ARG A 326 -31.80 5.61 -78.49
C ARG A 326 -31.44 6.24 -79.84
N THR A 327 -30.43 7.11 -79.87
CA THR A 327 -29.99 7.77 -81.11
C THR A 327 -29.38 6.76 -82.09
N ALA A 328 -28.56 5.83 -81.60
CA ALA A 328 -27.99 4.76 -82.41
C ALA A 328 -29.06 3.79 -82.93
N GLN A 329 -30.05 3.42 -82.10
CA GLN A 329 -31.20 2.61 -82.51
C GLN A 329 -32.02 3.28 -83.61
N ASN A 330 -32.35 4.56 -83.45
CA ASN A 330 -33.05 5.35 -84.47
C ASN A 330 -32.21 5.45 -85.77
N GLY A 331 -30.90 5.66 -85.65
CA GLY A 331 -29.98 5.66 -86.79
C GLY A 331 -30.00 4.32 -87.54
N ARG A 332 -30.07 3.20 -86.81
CA ARG A 332 -30.12 1.86 -87.40
C ARG A 332 -31.42 1.64 -88.18
N GLU A 333 -32.55 2.05 -87.63
CA GLU A 333 -33.84 2.00 -88.33
C GLU A 333 -33.82 2.82 -89.63
N GLN A 334 -33.24 4.03 -89.59
CA GLN A 334 -33.14 4.89 -90.77
C GLN A 334 -32.24 4.28 -91.86
N VAL A 335 -31.12 3.65 -91.48
CA VAL A 335 -30.24 2.91 -92.40
C VAL A 335 -30.97 1.71 -93.00
N GLN A 336 -31.72 0.95 -92.20
CA GLN A 336 -32.50 -0.18 -92.69
C GLN A 336 -33.58 0.25 -93.70
N GLN A 337 -34.26 1.36 -93.45
CA GLN A 337 -35.22 1.95 -94.39
C GLN A 337 -34.53 2.43 -95.69
N THR A 338 -33.31 2.94 -95.58
CA THR A 338 -32.49 3.35 -96.72
C THR A 338 -32.11 2.14 -97.58
N VAL A 339 -31.69 1.03 -96.98
CA VAL A 339 -31.41 -0.24 -97.68
C VAL A 339 -32.64 -0.74 -98.43
N GLN A 340 -33.81 -0.73 -97.79
CA GLN A 340 -35.08 -1.12 -98.44
C GLN A 340 -35.39 -0.23 -99.66
N SER A 341 -35.20 1.08 -99.53
CA SER A 341 -35.46 2.05 -100.60
C SER A 341 -34.50 1.88 -101.78
N ILE A 342 -33.22 1.61 -101.52
CA ILE A 342 -32.21 1.38 -102.56
C ILE A 342 -32.47 0.05 -103.28
N ASN A 343 -32.87 -1.00 -102.55
CA ASN A 343 -33.25 -2.28 -103.15
C ASN A 343 -34.47 -2.13 -104.08
N ALA A 344 -35.48 -1.36 -103.66
CA ALA A 344 -36.62 -1.04 -104.51
C ALA A 344 -36.19 -0.28 -105.77
N LEU A 345 -35.33 0.74 -105.62
CA LEU A 345 -34.77 1.50 -106.74
C LEU A 345 -33.99 0.61 -107.72
N ALA A 346 -33.15 -0.30 -107.21
CA ALA A 346 -32.41 -1.25 -108.04
C ALA A 346 -33.35 -2.17 -108.85
N GLY A 347 -34.47 -2.57 -108.25
CA GLY A 347 -35.55 -3.29 -108.94
C GLY A 347 -36.18 -2.48 -110.07
N ASP A 348 -36.53 -1.23 -109.80
CA ASP A 348 -37.15 -0.31 -110.79
C ASP A 348 -36.20 -0.01 -111.97
N VAL A 349 -34.91 0.20 -111.69
CA VAL A 349 -33.88 0.41 -112.72
C VAL A 349 -33.71 -0.83 -113.59
N THR A 350 -33.68 -2.02 -112.98
CA THR A 350 -33.60 -3.30 -113.70
C THR A 350 -34.82 -3.51 -114.59
N GLY A 351 -36.03 -3.29 -114.07
CA GLY A 351 -37.27 -3.39 -114.85
C GLY A 351 -37.37 -2.35 -115.97
N SER A 352 -36.76 -1.18 -115.79
CA SER A 352 -36.67 -0.15 -116.83
C SER A 352 -35.65 -0.54 -117.93
N ALA A 353 -34.53 -1.15 -117.56
CA ALA A 353 -33.54 -1.67 -118.51
C ALA A 353 -34.16 -2.73 -119.43
N GLU A 354 -34.97 -3.65 -118.89
CA GLU A 354 -35.69 -4.65 -119.68
C GLU A 354 -36.70 -4.02 -120.68
N ARG A 355 -37.34 -2.91 -120.30
CA ARG A 355 -38.26 -2.17 -121.19
C ARG A 355 -37.51 -1.52 -122.35
N VAL A 356 -36.36 -0.89 -122.06
CA VAL A 356 -35.50 -0.27 -123.09
C VAL A 356 -34.88 -1.32 -124.00
N GLU A 357 -34.49 -2.48 -123.47
CA GLU A 357 -33.98 -3.60 -124.28
C GLU A 357 -35.06 -4.18 -125.20
N ARG A 358 -36.31 -4.26 -124.74
CA ARG A 358 -37.45 -4.61 -125.61
C ARG A 358 -37.67 -3.57 -126.70
N LEU A 359 -37.57 -2.28 -126.38
CA LEU A 359 -37.66 -1.20 -127.37
C LEU A 359 -36.55 -1.32 -128.42
N ALA A 360 -35.30 -1.57 -128.01
CA ALA A 360 -34.18 -1.78 -128.92
C ALA A 360 -34.42 -2.97 -129.88
N ARG A 361 -35.01 -4.07 -129.38
CA ARG A 361 -35.42 -5.21 -130.21
C ARG A 361 -36.52 -4.85 -131.21
N GLN A 362 -37.54 -4.10 -130.78
CA GLN A 362 -38.59 -3.62 -131.69
C GLN A 362 -38.02 -2.70 -132.79
N MET A 363 -37.03 -1.87 -132.47
CA MET A 363 -36.34 -1.02 -133.45
C MET A 363 -35.55 -1.83 -134.49
N LEU A 364 -35.01 -3.00 -134.13
CA LEU A 364 -34.41 -3.93 -135.11
C LEU A 364 -35.44 -4.47 -136.09
N ASP A 365 -36.64 -4.80 -135.62
CA ASP A 365 -37.72 -5.26 -136.49
C ASP A 365 -38.23 -4.15 -137.41
N VAL A 366 -38.29 -2.90 -136.94
CA VAL A 366 -38.56 -1.73 -137.80
C VAL A 366 -37.47 -1.57 -138.87
N GLY A 367 -36.20 -1.74 -138.52
CA GLY A 367 -35.08 -1.74 -139.47
C GLY A 367 -35.27 -2.75 -140.62
N LYS A 368 -35.64 -4.00 -140.28
CA LYS A 368 -35.93 -5.04 -141.29
C LYS A 368 -37.09 -4.65 -142.22
N VAL A 369 -38.13 -4.00 -141.70
CA VAL A 369 -39.26 -3.53 -142.51
C VAL A 369 -38.80 -2.43 -143.45
N LEU A 370 -37.94 -1.51 -143.00
CA LEU A 370 -37.38 -0.45 -143.85
C LEU A 370 -36.51 -1.01 -144.97
N ASP A 371 -35.72 -2.05 -144.74
CA ASP A 371 -34.95 -2.74 -145.78
C ASP A 371 -35.86 -3.29 -146.89
N VAL A 372 -37.00 -3.89 -146.52
CA VAL A 372 -38.00 -4.37 -147.47
C VAL A 372 -38.64 -3.22 -148.24
N ILE A 373 -39.00 -2.12 -147.57
CA ILE A 373 -39.59 -0.94 -148.24
C ILE A 373 -38.58 -0.32 -149.22
N ARG A 374 -37.30 -0.22 -148.82
CA ARG A 374 -36.23 0.26 -149.68
C ARG A 374 -36.04 -0.63 -150.91
N ALA A 375 -36.05 -1.96 -150.71
CA ALA A 375 -35.99 -2.92 -151.82
C ALA A 375 -37.19 -2.78 -152.78
N ILE A 376 -38.41 -2.60 -152.24
CA ILE A 376 -39.61 -2.33 -153.04
C ILE A 376 -39.50 -1.00 -153.78
N ALA A 377 -39.04 0.06 -153.13
CA ALA A 377 -38.85 1.38 -153.75
C ALA A 377 -37.81 1.31 -154.88
N GLU A 378 -36.70 0.61 -154.69
CA GLU A 378 -35.68 0.39 -155.71
C GLU A 378 -36.20 -0.44 -156.89
N GLN A 379 -36.96 -1.50 -156.61
CA GLN A 379 -37.65 -2.29 -157.64
C GLN A 379 -38.71 -1.45 -158.39
N THR A 380 -39.44 -0.59 -157.69
CA THR A 380 -40.45 0.31 -158.26
C THR A 380 -39.79 1.39 -159.13
N ASN A 381 -38.64 1.91 -158.70
CA ASN A 381 -37.84 2.86 -159.48
C ASN A 381 -37.33 2.24 -160.80
N LEU A 382 -36.89 0.97 -160.76
CA LEU A 382 -36.49 0.20 -161.94
C LEU A 382 -37.67 -0.11 -162.88
N LEU A 383 -38.82 -0.51 -162.33
CA LEU A 383 -40.05 -0.74 -163.10
C LEU A 383 -40.54 0.54 -163.77
N ALA A 384 -40.51 1.66 -163.04
CA ALA A 384 -40.89 2.98 -163.55
C ALA A 384 -39.93 3.47 -164.65
N LEU A 385 -38.63 3.24 -164.49
CA LEU A 385 -37.64 3.53 -165.52
C LEU A 385 -37.90 2.74 -166.81
N ASN A 386 -38.18 1.43 -166.69
CA ASN A 386 -38.52 0.60 -167.84
C ASN A 386 -39.83 1.06 -168.51
N ALA A 387 -40.84 1.47 -167.73
CA ALA A 387 -42.08 2.02 -168.26
C ALA A 387 -41.89 3.38 -168.96
N ALA A 388 -41.05 4.26 -168.42
CA ALA A 388 -40.70 5.54 -169.05
C ALA A 388 -39.96 5.35 -170.39
N ILE A 389 -39.06 4.37 -170.45
CA ILE A 389 -38.36 3.97 -171.69
C ILE A 389 -39.37 3.49 -172.74
N GLU A 390 -40.31 2.61 -172.39
CA GLU A 390 -41.27 2.07 -173.35
C GLU A 390 -42.33 3.11 -173.77
N ALA A 391 -42.70 4.03 -172.87
CA ALA A 391 -43.57 5.17 -173.18
C ALA A 391 -42.91 6.15 -174.16
N ALA A 392 -41.59 6.41 -174.04
CA ALA A 392 -40.84 7.19 -175.01
C ALA A 392 -40.78 6.52 -176.39
N ARG A 393 -40.80 5.17 -176.41
CA ARG A 393 -40.79 4.35 -177.62
C ARG A 393 -42.12 4.39 -178.39
N ALA A 394 -43.25 4.59 -177.70
CA ALA A 394 -44.58 4.70 -178.29
C ALA A 394 -44.90 6.08 -178.91
N GLY A 395 -43.98 7.04 -178.85
CA GLY A 395 -44.12 8.36 -179.46
C GLY A 395 -45.30 9.17 -178.90
N GLU A 396 -46.01 9.94 -179.75
CA GLU A 396 -47.09 10.85 -179.31
C GLU A 396 -48.25 10.16 -178.58
N GLN A 397 -48.49 8.85 -178.81
CA GLN A 397 -49.52 8.08 -178.08
C GLN A 397 -49.10 7.71 -176.65
N GLY A 398 -47.80 7.72 -176.34
CA GLY A 398 -47.23 7.32 -175.04
C GLY A 398 -47.03 8.47 -174.04
N ARG A 399 -47.30 9.72 -174.46
CA ARG A 399 -47.02 10.93 -173.67
C ARG A 399 -47.65 10.94 -172.27
N GLY A 400 -48.91 10.50 -172.16
CA GLY A 400 -49.61 10.38 -170.88
C GLY A 400 -48.98 9.31 -169.96
N PHE A 401 -48.51 8.20 -170.53
CA PHE A 401 -47.84 7.14 -169.78
C PHE A 401 -46.43 7.53 -169.32
N ALA A 402 -45.69 8.30 -170.14
CA ALA A 402 -44.36 8.80 -169.77
C ALA A 402 -44.42 9.70 -168.54
N VAL A 403 -45.41 10.60 -168.46
CA VAL A 403 -45.61 11.47 -167.29
C VAL A 403 -45.92 10.66 -166.03
N VAL A 404 -46.78 9.64 -166.13
CA VAL A 404 -47.09 8.77 -164.99
C VAL A 404 -45.86 7.95 -164.56
N ALA A 405 -45.07 7.45 -165.50
CA ALA A 405 -43.86 6.70 -165.20
C ALA A 405 -42.78 7.55 -164.52
N ASP A 406 -42.57 8.80 -164.96
CA ASP A 406 -41.67 9.74 -164.30
C ASP A 406 -42.17 10.14 -162.90
N GLU A 407 -43.49 10.30 -162.71
CA GLU A 407 -44.08 10.57 -161.38
C GLU A 407 -43.90 9.38 -160.43
N VAL A 408 -44.09 8.14 -160.91
CA VAL A 408 -43.83 6.92 -160.12
C VAL A 408 -42.34 6.79 -159.79
N ARG A 409 -41.45 7.15 -160.72
CA ARG A 409 -40.00 7.14 -160.49
C ARG A 409 -39.60 8.16 -159.42
N LEU A 410 -40.13 9.39 -159.50
CA LEU A 410 -39.89 10.43 -158.52
C LEU A 410 -40.44 10.02 -157.14
N LEU A 411 -41.61 9.38 -157.08
CA LEU A 411 -42.19 8.85 -155.85
C LEU A 411 -41.33 7.73 -155.25
N ALA A 412 -40.80 6.83 -156.08
CA ALA A 412 -39.90 5.76 -155.66
C ALA A 412 -38.58 6.32 -155.10
N GLN A 413 -37.98 7.33 -155.75
CA GLN A 413 -36.81 8.04 -155.23
C GLN A 413 -37.08 8.75 -153.91
N ARG A 414 -38.22 9.46 -153.77
CA ARG A 414 -38.63 10.07 -152.49
C ARG A 414 -38.87 9.03 -151.41
N THR A 415 -39.43 7.87 -151.76
CA THR A 415 -39.62 6.75 -150.83
C THR A 415 -38.27 6.21 -150.35
N GLN A 416 -37.31 6.02 -151.26
CA GLN A 416 -35.97 5.54 -150.94
C GLN A 416 -35.21 6.52 -150.03
N GLN A 417 -35.29 7.82 -150.32
CA GLN A 417 -34.73 8.87 -149.47
C GLN A 417 -35.37 8.88 -148.08
N SER A 418 -36.71 8.83 -148.00
CA SER A 418 -37.43 8.81 -146.72
C SER A 418 -37.11 7.56 -145.89
N THR A 419 -36.98 6.38 -146.52
CA THR A 419 -36.53 5.17 -145.82
C THR A 419 -35.12 5.30 -145.28
N GLN A 420 -34.20 5.98 -145.98
CA GLN A 420 -32.84 6.20 -145.52
C GLN A 420 -32.78 7.17 -144.33
N GLU A 421 -33.61 8.23 -144.34
CA GLU A 421 -33.76 9.14 -143.21
C GLU A 421 -34.33 8.43 -141.98
N ILE A 422 -35.33 7.54 -142.15
CA ILE A 422 -35.88 6.73 -141.05
C ILE A 422 -34.85 5.69 -140.58
N GLU A 423 -34.08 5.07 -141.48
CA GLU A 423 -33.00 4.13 -141.13
C GLU A 423 -31.95 4.80 -140.23
N GLN A 424 -31.56 6.04 -140.56
CA GLN A 424 -30.67 6.84 -139.70
C GLN A 424 -31.28 7.14 -138.33
N MET A 425 -32.56 7.52 -138.26
CA MET A 425 -33.26 7.75 -136.99
C MET A 425 -33.37 6.47 -136.14
N VAL A 426 -33.68 5.33 -136.77
CA VAL A 426 -33.73 4.02 -136.10
C VAL A 426 -32.35 3.61 -135.60
N GLY A 427 -31.30 3.83 -136.38
CA GLY A 427 -29.91 3.60 -135.95
C GLY A 427 -29.52 4.46 -134.74
N ALA A 428 -29.88 5.75 -134.75
CA ALA A 428 -29.67 6.66 -133.62
C ALA A 428 -30.44 6.20 -132.36
N LEU A 429 -31.71 5.80 -132.51
CA LEU A 429 -32.53 5.28 -131.41
C LEU A 429 -31.99 3.96 -130.84
N GLN A 430 -31.46 3.08 -131.69
CA GLN A 430 -30.81 1.84 -131.23
C GLN A 430 -29.55 2.14 -130.42
N GLN A 431 -28.72 3.08 -130.89
CA GLN A 431 -27.51 3.49 -130.18
C GLN A 431 -27.85 4.14 -128.83
N GLU A 432 -28.87 5.00 -128.80
CA GLU A 432 -29.34 5.65 -127.58
C GLU A 432 -29.96 4.65 -126.59
N ALA A 433 -30.72 3.66 -127.07
CA ALA A 433 -31.25 2.58 -126.24
C ALA A 433 -30.13 1.72 -125.63
N ALA A 434 -29.09 1.38 -126.42
CA ALA A 434 -27.93 0.64 -125.91
C ALA A 434 -27.15 1.42 -124.85
N SER A 435 -26.93 2.72 -125.08
CA SER A 435 -26.29 3.62 -124.11
C SER A 435 -27.10 3.76 -122.82
N THR A 436 -28.43 3.82 -122.93
CA THR A 436 -29.36 3.88 -121.79
C THR A 436 -29.29 2.60 -120.96
N VAL A 437 -29.30 1.41 -121.60
CA VAL A 437 -29.14 0.13 -120.90
C VAL A 437 -27.80 0.04 -120.17
N GLN A 438 -26.70 0.50 -120.79
CA GLN A 438 -25.38 0.54 -120.14
C GLN A 438 -25.37 1.45 -118.91
N THR A 439 -26.01 2.63 -118.98
CA THR A 439 -26.12 3.56 -117.85
C THR A 439 -26.98 2.97 -116.72
N MET A 440 -28.05 2.26 -117.07
CA MET A 440 -28.90 1.54 -116.10
C MET A 440 -28.14 0.41 -115.41
N GLN A 441 -27.34 -0.38 -116.14
CA GLN A 441 -26.47 -1.40 -115.53
C GLN A 441 -25.48 -0.79 -114.54
N GLY A 442 -24.84 0.33 -114.91
CA GLY A 442 -23.97 1.08 -114.00
C GLY A 442 -24.70 1.58 -112.75
N SER A 443 -25.94 2.04 -112.92
CA SER A 443 -26.80 2.48 -111.81
C SER A 443 -27.18 1.32 -110.88
N THR A 444 -27.43 0.13 -111.41
CA THR A 444 -27.69 -1.09 -110.61
C THR A 444 -26.45 -1.50 -109.80
N THR A 445 -25.25 -1.46 -110.40
CA THR A 445 -24.00 -1.74 -109.66
C THR A 445 -23.75 -0.71 -108.56
N LEU A 446 -24.01 0.58 -108.83
CA LEU A 446 -23.90 1.63 -107.81
C LEU A 446 -24.89 1.41 -106.66
N ALA A 447 -26.13 1.04 -106.96
CA ALA A 447 -27.13 0.72 -105.95
C ALA A 447 -26.68 -0.45 -105.05
N GLN A 448 -26.14 -1.52 -105.63
CA GLN A 448 -25.60 -2.67 -104.88
C GLN A 448 -24.43 -2.28 -103.97
N SER A 449 -23.50 -1.46 -104.46
CA SER A 449 -22.39 -0.95 -103.64
C SER A 449 -22.89 -0.06 -102.49
N THR A 450 -23.94 0.72 -102.74
CA THR A 450 -24.56 1.58 -101.70
C THR A 450 -25.27 0.74 -100.63
N VAL A 451 -25.90 -0.38 -101.00
CA VAL A 451 -26.46 -1.35 -100.04
C VAL A 451 -25.36 -1.93 -99.14
N GLN A 452 -24.23 -2.37 -99.70
CA GLN A 452 -23.12 -2.90 -98.90
C GLN A 452 -22.57 -1.86 -97.92
N LEU A 453 -22.45 -0.59 -98.34
CA LEU A 453 -22.00 0.49 -97.46
C LEU A 453 -23.00 0.76 -96.33
N ALA A 454 -24.30 0.72 -96.64
CA ALA A 454 -25.36 0.88 -95.64
C ALA A 454 -25.41 -0.30 -94.65
N GLU A 455 -25.19 -1.54 -95.09
CA GLU A 455 -25.07 -2.71 -94.22
C GLU A 455 -23.86 -2.59 -93.28
N ALA A 456 -22.71 -2.13 -93.78
CA ALA A 456 -21.53 -1.86 -92.95
C ALA A 456 -21.81 -0.76 -91.91
N ALA A 457 -22.49 0.32 -92.29
CA ALA A 457 -22.92 1.36 -91.36
C ALA A 457 -23.89 0.82 -90.29
N SER A 458 -24.81 -0.07 -90.68
CA SER A 458 -25.72 -0.74 -89.75
C SER A 458 -24.97 -1.62 -88.75
N ALA A 459 -23.91 -2.34 -89.18
CA ALA A 459 -23.08 -3.13 -88.27
C ALA A 459 -22.35 -2.25 -87.26
N CYS A 460 -21.77 -1.12 -87.69
CA CYS A 460 -21.14 -0.16 -86.77
C CYS A 460 -22.13 0.39 -85.73
N LEU A 461 -23.39 0.62 -86.11
CA LEU A 461 -24.41 1.06 -85.15
C LEU A 461 -24.76 -0.01 -84.12
N VAL A 462 -24.70 -1.29 -84.47
CA VAL A 462 -24.85 -2.41 -83.51
C VAL A 462 -23.70 -2.41 -82.50
N ASP A 463 -22.45 -2.31 -82.97
CA ASP A 463 -21.28 -2.25 -82.10
C ASP A 463 -21.35 -1.06 -81.13
N ILE A 464 -21.85 0.09 -81.61
CA ILE A 464 -22.08 1.28 -80.77
C ILE A 464 -23.12 0.98 -79.68
N THR A 465 -24.27 0.37 -80.03
CA THR A 465 -25.30 0.04 -79.03
C THR A 465 -24.79 -0.97 -77.98
N ASP A 466 -24.01 -1.96 -78.39
CA ASP A 466 -23.42 -2.94 -77.46
C ASP A 466 -22.41 -2.30 -76.51
N THR A 467 -21.58 -1.39 -77.03
CA THR A 467 -20.62 -0.62 -76.22
C THR A 467 -21.34 0.29 -75.22
N ILE A 468 -22.43 0.94 -75.63
CA ILE A 468 -23.23 1.79 -74.76
C ILE A 468 -23.92 0.97 -73.66
N ALA A 469 -24.38 -0.25 -73.97
CA ALA A 469 -24.94 -1.16 -72.97
C ALA A 469 -23.91 -1.52 -71.88
N ALA A 470 -22.66 -1.83 -72.27
CA ALA A 470 -21.58 -2.07 -71.33
C ALA A 470 -21.26 -0.84 -70.46
N ILE A 471 -21.26 0.37 -71.04
CA ILE A 471 -21.06 1.62 -70.29
C ILE A 471 -22.17 1.81 -69.24
N ASN A 472 -23.43 1.52 -69.60
CA ASN A 472 -24.54 1.61 -68.66
C ASN A 472 -24.38 0.65 -67.49
N GLU A 473 -24.00 -0.61 -67.74
CA GLU A 473 -23.74 -1.60 -66.69
C GLU A 473 -22.61 -1.13 -65.75
N GLN A 474 -21.52 -0.61 -66.32
CA GLN A 474 -20.39 -0.09 -65.54
C GLN A 474 -20.82 1.10 -64.66
N ASN A 475 -21.64 2.02 -65.16
CA ASN A 475 -22.13 3.16 -64.39
C ASN A 475 -23.02 2.76 -63.22
N VAL A 476 -23.83 1.70 -63.36
CA VAL A 476 -24.62 1.15 -62.24
C VAL A 476 -23.69 0.65 -61.13
N LEU A 477 -22.61 -0.06 -61.49
CA LEU A 477 -21.60 -0.51 -60.53
C LEU A 477 -20.88 0.67 -59.86
N ILE A 478 -20.51 1.70 -60.62
CA ILE A 478 -19.87 2.91 -60.07
C ILE A 478 -20.80 3.62 -59.09
N ALA A 479 -22.08 3.78 -59.41
CA ALA A 479 -23.06 4.41 -58.52
C ALA A 479 -23.22 3.61 -57.22
N SER A 480 -23.34 2.28 -57.31
CA SER A 480 -23.44 1.41 -56.13
C SER A 480 -22.17 1.47 -55.27
N ALA A 481 -20.98 1.48 -55.87
CA ALA A 481 -19.73 1.59 -55.15
C ALA A 481 -19.57 2.96 -54.46
N ALA A 482 -20.05 4.04 -55.10
CA ALA A 482 -20.07 5.36 -54.50
C ALA A 482 -21.02 5.42 -53.29
N GLU A 483 -22.22 4.85 -53.37
CA GLU A 483 -23.13 4.76 -52.20
C GLU A 483 -22.49 4.00 -51.03
N GLU A 484 -21.81 2.90 -51.29
CA GLU A 484 -21.09 2.13 -50.25
C GLU A 484 -19.92 2.94 -49.65
N GLN A 485 -19.14 3.63 -50.48
CA GLN A 485 -18.07 4.53 -50.00
C GLN A 485 -18.60 5.68 -49.15
N ALA A 486 -19.76 6.26 -49.50
CA ALA A 486 -20.39 7.33 -48.71
C ALA A 486 -20.82 6.82 -47.34
N ALA A 487 -21.40 5.60 -47.27
CA ALA A 487 -21.75 4.97 -46.01
C ALA A 487 -20.52 4.74 -45.12
N VAL A 488 -19.42 4.25 -45.69
CA VAL A 488 -18.15 4.07 -44.96
C VAL A 488 -17.59 5.41 -44.48
N ALA A 489 -17.63 6.46 -45.30
CA ALA A 489 -17.17 7.79 -44.93
C ALA A 489 -17.92 8.33 -43.68
N HIS A 490 -19.24 8.20 -43.65
CA HIS A 490 -20.06 8.58 -42.49
C HIS A 490 -19.78 7.73 -41.24
N GLU A 491 -19.51 6.43 -41.41
CA GLU A 491 -19.14 5.59 -40.29
C GLU A 491 -17.80 6.01 -39.68
N VAL A 492 -16.82 6.33 -40.53
CA VAL A 492 -15.50 6.84 -40.09
C VAL A 492 -15.66 8.19 -39.39
N GLU A 493 -16.46 9.11 -39.92
CA GLU A 493 -16.78 10.40 -39.30
C GLU A 493 -17.38 10.23 -37.89
N ARG A 494 -18.33 9.30 -37.73
CA ARG A 494 -18.92 8.97 -36.43
C ARG A 494 -17.87 8.41 -35.46
N ASN A 495 -16.98 7.54 -35.94
CA ASN A 495 -15.89 6.99 -35.13
C ASN A 495 -14.90 8.07 -34.70
N LEU A 496 -14.56 9.02 -35.58
CA LEU A 496 -13.70 10.16 -35.24
C LEU A 496 -14.32 11.04 -34.15
N THR A 497 -15.64 11.26 -34.19
CA THR A 497 -16.37 11.97 -33.14
C THR A 497 -16.26 11.26 -31.80
N ASN A 498 -16.47 9.93 -31.78
CA ASN A 498 -16.31 9.13 -30.56
C ASN A 498 -14.87 9.17 -30.00
N ILE A 499 -13.86 9.13 -30.88
CA ILE A 499 -12.46 9.23 -30.48
C ILE A 499 -12.17 10.61 -29.90
N ARG A 500 -12.72 11.69 -30.47
CA ARG A 500 -12.60 13.05 -29.94
C ARG A 500 -13.17 13.15 -28.52
N ASP A 501 -14.36 12.61 -28.29
CA ASP A 501 -14.99 12.62 -26.97
C ASP A 501 -14.17 11.82 -25.95
N LEU A 502 -13.63 10.67 -26.34
CA LEU A 502 -12.75 9.86 -25.51
C LEU A 502 -11.43 10.58 -25.20
N SER A 503 -10.86 11.28 -26.17
CA SER A 503 -9.66 12.11 -25.98
C SER A 503 -9.92 13.25 -24.99
N ALA A 504 -11.08 13.91 -25.07
CA ALA A 504 -11.47 14.95 -24.10
C ALA A 504 -11.64 14.39 -22.68
N GLN A 505 -12.25 13.21 -22.55
CA GLN A 505 -12.36 12.52 -21.26
C GLN A 505 -10.98 12.12 -20.70
N THR A 506 -10.08 11.64 -21.56
CA THR A 506 -8.72 11.26 -21.18
C THR A 506 -7.93 12.49 -20.72
N ALA A 507 -8.09 13.65 -21.37
CA ALA A 507 -7.45 14.91 -20.98
C ALA A 507 -7.92 15.40 -19.60
N ALA A 508 -9.22 15.24 -19.30
CA ALA A 508 -9.76 15.52 -17.98
C ALA A 508 -9.17 14.58 -16.91
N GLY A 509 -9.07 13.27 -17.21
CA GLY A 509 -8.45 12.29 -16.31
C GLY A 509 -6.96 12.53 -16.08
N ALA A 510 -6.22 12.92 -17.11
CA ALA A 510 -4.82 13.33 -17.01
C ALA A 510 -4.68 14.57 -16.11
N SER A 511 -5.50 15.60 -16.32
CA SER A 511 -5.49 16.80 -15.45
C SER A 511 -5.76 16.46 -13.97
N GLN A 512 -6.70 15.55 -13.70
CA GLN A 512 -6.97 15.09 -12.33
C GLN A 512 -5.80 14.29 -11.74
N THR A 513 -5.13 13.47 -12.55
CA THR A 513 -3.94 12.72 -12.14
C THR A 513 -2.80 13.65 -11.80
N SER A 514 -2.54 14.66 -12.64
CA SER A 514 -1.51 15.69 -12.39
C SER A 514 -1.74 16.41 -11.06
N ALA A 515 -2.98 16.85 -10.80
CA ALA A 515 -3.33 17.49 -9.52
C ALA A 515 -3.10 16.55 -8.33
N SER A 516 -3.51 15.28 -8.44
CA SER A 516 -3.33 14.28 -7.38
C SER A 516 -1.85 13.96 -7.12
N SER A 517 -1.03 13.88 -8.17
CA SER A 517 0.42 13.70 -8.06
C SER A 517 1.07 14.89 -7.35
N GLN A 518 0.59 16.11 -7.60
CA GLN A 518 1.10 17.30 -6.92
C GLN A 518 0.71 17.33 -5.43
N ASP A 519 -0.49 16.85 -5.09
CA ASP A 519 -0.91 16.64 -3.70
C ASP A 519 -0.06 15.56 -3.00
N LEU A 520 0.21 14.43 -3.68
CA LEU A 520 1.06 13.35 -3.15
C LEU A 520 2.51 13.81 -2.92
N SER A 521 3.07 14.59 -3.86
CA SER A 521 4.40 15.19 -3.71
C SER A 521 4.45 16.11 -2.48
N ARG A 522 3.44 16.97 -2.29
CA ARG A 522 3.33 17.82 -1.10
C ARG A 522 3.24 17.00 0.19
N LEU A 523 2.39 15.97 0.21
CA LEU A 523 2.22 15.09 1.37
C LEU A 523 3.52 14.35 1.70
N ALA A 524 4.28 13.92 0.70
CA ALA A 524 5.58 13.29 0.87
C ALA A 524 6.60 14.25 1.49
N VAL A 525 6.62 15.52 1.04
CA VAL A 525 7.46 16.58 1.62
C VAL A 525 7.06 16.87 3.07
N ASP A 526 5.76 16.95 3.36
CA ASP A 526 5.25 17.16 4.72
C ASP A 526 5.60 15.99 5.65
N LEU A 527 5.47 14.75 5.17
CA LEU A 527 5.86 13.54 5.92
C LEU A 527 7.37 13.54 6.19
N HIS A 528 8.17 13.92 5.20
CA HIS A 528 9.61 14.05 5.34
C HIS A 528 9.97 15.13 6.37
N ALA A 529 9.27 16.27 6.39
CA ALA A 529 9.48 17.32 7.38
C ALA A 529 9.13 16.86 8.81
N VAL A 530 8.05 16.09 8.98
CA VAL A 530 7.69 15.49 10.27
C VAL A 530 8.77 14.50 10.71
N VAL A 531 9.26 13.65 9.82
CA VAL A 531 10.35 12.72 10.13
C VAL A 531 11.65 13.46 10.46
N ALA A 532 11.96 14.54 9.75
CA ALA A 532 13.13 15.37 10.00
C ALA A 532 13.10 16.08 11.36
N SER A 533 11.94 16.20 12.00
CA SER A 533 11.84 16.69 13.38
C SER A 533 12.42 15.71 14.41
N PHE A 534 12.53 14.42 14.05
CA PHE A 534 13.21 13.42 14.87
C PHE A 534 14.71 13.45 14.59
N ARG A 535 15.50 13.49 15.66
CA ARG A 535 16.96 13.44 15.57
C ARG A 535 17.40 11.98 15.64
N LEU A 536 17.87 11.44 14.51
CA LEU A 536 18.44 10.09 14.42
C LEU A 536 19.93 10.10 14.78
#